data_AF-A0A2L0UJW1-F1
#
_entry.id   AF-A0A2L0UJW1-F1
#
_cell.length_a   1.000
_cell.length_b   1.000
_cell.length_c   1.000
_cell.angle_alpha   90.00
_cell.angle_beta   90.00
_cell.angle_gamma   90.00
#
_symmetry.space_group_name_H-M   'P 1'
#
loop_
_entity.id
_entity.type
_entity.pdbx_description
1 polymer ?
#
loop_
_entity_poly.entity_id
_entity_poly.type
_entity_poly.pdbx_seq_one_letter_code
_entity_poly.pdbx_strand_id
1 'polypeptide(L)'
;MAQLLTQPTEEDPRAFVDAIAHPVRRADAVVLLDLMGRATREPAVMWGPTMIGFGSYHYRYASGHEGDALAVGFSPRASAQSLYGLLAAPGAEALLPRLGRHRRGAGCLYVTSLAGIDLDV
;
A
#
# COMPACT_ATOMS: atom_id res chain seq x y z
N MET A 1 -16.26 13.16 -18.10
CA MET A 1 -15.50 13.49 -16.87
C MET A 1 -14.62 12.30 -16.55
N ALA A 2 -13.31 12.49 -16.39
CA ALA A 2 -12.42 11.37 -16.05
C ALA A 2 -12.62 11.03 -14.56
N GLN A 3 -13.19 9.86 -14.31
CA GLN A 3 -13.38 9.34 -12.96
C GLN A 3 -12.01 8.94 -12.39
N LEU A 4 -11.74 9.25 -11.12
CA LEU A 4 -10.51 8.81 -10.47
C LEU A 4 -10.49 7.28 -10.46
N LEU A 5 -9.45 6.68 -11.03
CA LEU A 5 -9.31 5.22 -11.10
C LEU A 5 -9.05 4.56 -9.74
N THR A 6 -8.71 5.37 -8.72
CA THR A 6 -8.38 4.92 -7.36
C THR A 6 -9.46 5.41 -6.42
N GLN A 7 -10.51 4.59 -6.29
CA GLN A 7 -11.65 4.82 -5.40
C GLN A 7 -11.94 3.54 -4.62
N PRO A 8 -12.50 3.62 -3.40
CA PRO A 8 -12.88 2.44 -2.65
C PRO A 8 -13.91 1.60 -3.43
N THR A 9 -13.79 0.28 -3.36
CA THR A 9 -14.69 -0.68 -4.02
C THR A 9 -15.27 -1.66 -3.01
N GLU A 10 -16.27 -2.44 -3.43
CA GLU A 10 -16.86 -3.52 -2.64
C GLU A 10 -16.13 -4.87 -2.84
N GLU A 11 -15.02 -4.88 -3.57
CA GLU A 11 -14.23 -6.10 -3.77
C GLU A 11 -13.55 -6.53 -2.46
N ASP A 12 -13.55 -7.84 -2.20
CA ASP A 12 -12.89 -8.41 -1.03
C ASP A 12 -11.36 -8.38 -1.19
N PRO A 13 -10.62 -7.64 -0.34
CA PRO A 13 -9.17 -7.60 -0.39
C PRO A 13 -8.52 -8.97 -0.23
N ARG A 14 -9.11 -9.86 0.58
CA ARG A 14 -8.57 -11.20 0.80
C ARG A 14 -8.73 -12.06 -0.45
N ALA A 15 -9.90 -12.05 -1.07
CA ALA A 15 -10.13 -12.74 -2.33
C ALA A 15 -9.19 -12.24 -3.44
N PHE A 16 -8.96 -10.93 -3.52
CA PHE A 16 -7.98 -10.35 -4.45
C PHE A 16 -6.56 -10.88 -4.20
N VAL A 17 -6.12 -10.93 -2.95
CA VAL A 17 -4.80 -11.48 -2.59
C VAL A 17 -4.70 -12.96 -2.96
N ASP A 18 -5.72 -13.76 -2.64
CA ASP A 18 -5.72 -15.19 -2.90
C ASP A 18 -5.68 -15.51 -4.42
N ALA A 19 -6.22 -14.62 -5.25
CA ALA A 19 -6.19 -14.73 -6.72
C ALA A 19 -4.83 -14.39 -7.35
N ILE A 20 -3.85 -13.87 -6.61
CA ILE A 20 -2.52 -13.54 -7.14
C ILE A 20 -1.80 -14.81 -7.59
N ALA A 21 -1.50 -14.90 -8.90
CA ALA A 21 -0.86 -16.08 -9.49
C ALA A 21 0.57 -16.32 -8.99
N HIS A 22 1.37 -15.25 -8.84
CA HIS A 22 2.77 -15.37 -8.45
C HIS A 22 2.89 -15.74 -6.95
N PRO A 23 3.48 -16.89 -6.60
CA PRO A 23 3.42 -17.43 -5.24
C PRO A 23 4.07 -16.52 -4.20
N VAL A 24 5.27 -15.96 -4.50
CA VAL A 24 5.94 -15.03 -3.57
C VAL A 24 5.16 -13.72 -3.41
N ARG A 25 4.53 -13.20 -4.48
CA ARG A 25 3.71 -11.98 -4.38
C ARG A 25 2.48 -12.21 -3.54
N ARG A 26 1.82 -13.35 -3.71
CA ARG A 26 0.67 -13.75 -2.89
C ARG A 26 1.08 -13.89 -1.42
N ALA A 27 2.13 -14.64 -1.13
CA ALA A 27 2.61 -14.83 0.24
C ALA A 27 2.95 -13.48 0.93
N ASP A 28 3.71 -12.62 0.25
CA ASP A 28 4.03 -11.30 0.78
C ASP A 28 2.79 -10.41 0.93
N ALA A 29 1.83 -10.48 0.01
CA ALA A 29 0.59 -9.72 0.09
C ALA A 29 -0.28 -10.17 1.27
N VAL A 30 -0.31 -11.47 1.60
CA VAL A 30 -0.96 -11.98 2.81
C VAL A 30 -0.32 -11.40 4.06
N VAL A 31 1.02 -11.35 4.12
CA VAL A 31 1.76 -10.76 5.25
C VAL A 31 1.44 -9.27 5.38
N LEU A 32 1.45 -8.51 4.27
CA LEU A 32 1.14 -7.08 4.28
C LEU A 32 -0.30 -6.80 4.69
N LEU A 33 -1.25 -7.61 4.22
CA LEU A 33 -2.67 -7.49 4.58
C LEU A 33 -2.86 -7.59 6.09
N ASP A 34 -2.23 -8.59 6.72
CA ASP A 34 -2.28 -8.79 8.16
C ASP A 34 -1.48 -7.72 8.94
N LEU A 35 -0.24 -7.44 8.54
CA LEU A 35 0.65 -6.49 9.21
C LEU A 35 0.04 -5.09 9.25
N MET A 36 -0.41 -4.57 8.11
CA MET A 36 -0.98 -3.23 8.03
C MET A 36 -2.32 -3.15 8.74
N GLY A 37 -3.16 -4.19 8.67
CA GLY A 37 -4.39 -4.26 9.44
C GLY A 37 -4.14 -4.20 10.95
N ARG A 38 -3.16 -4.96 11.45
CA ARG A 38 -2.77 -4.94 12.87
C ARG A 38 -2.19 -3.59 13.31
N ALA A 39 -1.29 -3.03 12.51
CA ALA A 39 -0.61 -1.77 12.83
C ALA A 39 -1.56 -0.57 12.83
N THR A 40 -2.49 -0.52 11.87
CA THR A 40 -3.43 0.60 11.72
C THR A 40 -4.69 0.44 12.57
N ARG A 41 -5.09 -0.82 12.86
CA ARG A 41 -6.42 -1.17 13.40
C ARG A 41 -7.58 -0.76 12.49
N GLU A 42 -7.32 -0.61 11.20
CA GLU A 42 -8.32 -0.30 10.18
C GLU A 42 -8.66 -1.56 9.37
N PRO A 43 -9.91 -1.69 8.88
CA PRO A 43 -10.24 -2.74 7.92
C PRO A 43 -9.54 -2.47 6.58
N ALA A 44 -9.14 -3.55 5.91
CA ALA A 44 -8.64 -3.47 4.54
C ALA A 44 -9.78 -3.14 3.58
N VAL A 45 -9.53 -2.25 2.63
CA VAL A 45 -10.47 -1.87 1.56
C VAL A 45 -9.75 -1.93 0.22
N MET A 46 -10.41 -2.44 -0.82
CA MET A 46 -9.90 -2.37 -2.19
C MET A 46 -10.05 -0.95 -2.73
N TRP A 47 -9.00 -0.43 -3.34
CA TRP A 47 -8.95 0.88 -3.99
C TRP A 47 -8.64 0.70 -5.48
N GLY A 48 -9.67 0.88 -6.30
CA GLY A 48 -9.64 0.48 -7.71
C GLY A 48 -9.27 -1.00 -7.86
N PRO A 49 -8.71 -1.41 -9.01
CA PRO A 49 -8.52 -2.82 -9.33
C PRO A 49 -7.25 -3.46 -8.73
N THR A 50 -6.41 -2.68 -8.02
CA THR A 50 -5.03 -3.14 -7.74
C THR A 50 -4.44 -2.72 -6.40
N MET A 51 -5.13 -1.91 -5.59
CA MET A 51 -4.57 -1.40 -4.35
C MET A 51 -5.43 -1.87 -3.17
N ILE A 52 -4.76 -2.20 -2.08
CA ILE A 52 -5.39 -2.43 -0.78
C ILE A 52 -4.98 -1.29 0.12
N GLY A 53 -5.97 -0.59 0.70
CA GLY A 53 -5.78 0.55 1.58
C GLY A 53 -6.34 0.32 2.98
N PHE A 54 -5.80 1.05 3.93
CA PHE A 54 -6.16 1.08 5.34
C PHE A 54 -6.33 2.54 5.77
N GLY A 55 -7.52 2.89 6.24
CA GLY A 55 -7.93 4.27 6.47
C GLY A 55 -7.96 5.11 5.19
N SER A 56 -8.52 6.32 5.28
CA SER A 56 -8.58 7.27 4.18
C SER A 56 -8.42 8.71 4.65
N TYR A 57 -8.05 9.59 3.73
CA TYR A 57 -8.04 11.03 3.95
C TYR A 57 -8.55 11.77 2.72
N HIS A 58 -9.20 12.90 2.95
CA HIS A 58 -9.62 13.83 1.90
C HIS A 58 -8.51 14.86 1.67
N TYR A 59 -8.05 15.00 0.44
CA TYR A 59 -7.07 16.01 0.04
C TYR A 59 -7.74 17.13 -0.74
N ARG A 60 -7.22 18.35 -0.61
CA ARG A 60 -7.63 19.51 -1.43
C ARG A 60 -6.42 20.36 -1.76
N TYR A 61 -6.20 20.60 -3.05
CA TYR A 61 -5.15 21.47 -3.56
C TYR A 61 -5.62 22.92 -3.66
N ALA A 62 -4.66 23.85 -3.71
CA ALA A 62 -4.93 25.28 -3.89
C ALA A 62 -5.68 25.59 -5.21
N SER A 63 -5.58 24.72 -6.22
CA SER A 63 -6.35 24.80 -7.47
C SER A 63 -7.84 24.48 -7.31
N GLY A 64 -8.27 24.01 -6.14
CA GLY A 64 -9.63 23.52 -5.90
C GLY A 64 -9.83 22.04 -6.26
N HIS A 65 -8.83 21.36 -6.82
CA HIS A 65 -8.90 19.91 -7.04
C HIS A 65 -8.85 19.16 -5.70
N GLU A 66 -9.80 18.26 -5.48
CA GLU A 66 -9.91 17.46 -4.26
C GLU A 66 -10.35 16.03 -4.54
N GLY A 67 -10.20 15.16 -3.54
CA GLY A 67 -10.62 13.76 -3.59
C GLY A 67 -10.12 12.97 -2.38
N ASP A 68 -10.47 11.69 -2.37
CA ASP A 68 -10.07 10.76 -1.31
C ASP A 68 -8.89 9.90 -1.74
N ALA A 69 -8.05 9.55 -0.77
CA ALA A 69 -6.98 8.58 -0.93
C ALA A 69 -6.86 7.69 0.30
N LEU A 70 -6.35 6.47 0.10
CA LEU A 70 -5.93 5.59 1.19
C LEU A 70 -4.80 6.24 2.01
N ALA A 71 -4.84 6.10 3.33
CA ALA A 71 -3.80 6.66 4.20
C ALA A 71 -2.50 5.84 4.13
N VAL A 72 -2.63 4.52 4.29
CA VAL A 72 -1.54 3.54 4.15
C VAL A 72 -2.06 2.36 3.34
N GLY A 73 -1.19 1.68 2.60
CA GLY A 73 -1.60 0.48 1.88
C GLY A 73 -0.53 -0.08 0.98
N PHE A 74 -0.91 -1.04 0.15
CA PHE A 74 0.01 -1.65 -0.79
C PHE A 74 -0.67 -2.06 -2.10
N SER A 75 0.17 -2.35 -3.10
CA SER A 75 -0.27 -2.92 -4.37
C SER A 75 0.71 -4.00 -4.82
N PRO A 76 0.25 -5.26 -4.96
CA PRO A 76 1.07 -6.35 -5.47
C PRO A 76 1.18 -6.23 -7.00
N ARG A 77 2.19 -5.50 -7.48
CA ARG A 77 2.48 -5.36 -8.90
C ARG A 77 3.31 -6.53 -9.41
N ALA A 78 3.37 -6.68 -10.74
CA ALA A 78 4.08 -7.79 -11.39
C ALA A 78 5.55 -7.91 -10.99
N SER A 79 6.25 -6.78 -10.79
CA SER A 79 7.69 -6.77 -10.48
C SER A 79 8.05 -6.45 -9.02
N ALA A 80 7.12 -5.92 -8.23
CA ALA A 80 7.35 -5.50 -6.85
C ALA A 80 6.03 -5.27 -6.09
N GLN A 81 6.09 -5.28 -4.76
CA GLN A 81 5.10 -4.64 -3.90
C GLN A 81 5.35 -3.13 -3.91
N SER A 82 4.32 -2.34 -4.24
CA SER A 82 4.32 -0.90 -3.97
C SER A 82 3.72 -0.67 -2.59
N LEU A 83 4.42 0.02 -1.70
CA LEU A 83 3.95 0.37 -0.35
C LEU A 83 3.69 1.89 -0.28
N TYR A 84 2.49 2.28 0.14
CA TYR A 84 2.01 3.66 0.17
C TYR A 84 1.91 4.16 1.62
N GLY A 85 2.02 5.48 1.81
CA GLY A 85 1.88 6.13 3.13
C GLY A 85 3.13 6.08 4.03
N LEU A 86 4.09 5.19 3.74
CA LEU A 86 5.28 5.01 4.60
C LEU A 86 6.28 6.17 4.54
N LEU A 87 6.34 6.90 3.43
CA LEU A 87 7.26 8.03 3.25
C LEU A 87 6.82 9.31 3.97
N ALA A 88 5.53 9.41 4.31
CA ALA A 88 4.97 10.60 4.93
C ALA A 88 5.02 10.55 6.47
N ALA A 89 5.38 9.39 7.05
CA ALA A 89 5.42 9.21 8.48
C ALA A 89 6.58 10.00 9.13
N PRO A 90 6.36 10.66 10.28
CA PRO A 90 7.45 11.26 11.05
C PRO A 90 8.53 10.24 11.37
N GLY A 91 9.80 10.56 11.10
CA GLY A 91 10.93 9.66 11.34
C GLY A 91 11.20 8.62 10.25
N ALA A 92 10.39 8.56 9.18
CA ALA A 92 10.58 7.61 8.08
C ALA A 92 12.01 7.66 7.52
N GLU A 93 12.56 8.86 7.27
CA GLU A 93 13.93 9.01 6.74
C GLU A 93 15.02 8.33 7.59
N ALA A 94 14.84 8.25 8.90
CA ALA A 94 15.79 7.57 9.79
C ALA A 94 15.61 6.04 9.81
N LEU A 95 14.41 5.55 9.49
CA LEU A 95 14.07 4.12 9.47
C LEU A 95 14.36 3.47 8.11
N LEU A 96 14.18 4.21 7.00
CA LEU A 96 14.39 3.67 5.64
C LEU A 96 15.76 2.98 5.45
N PRO A 97 16.90 3.50 5.93
CA PRO A 97 18.19 2.81 5.79
C PRO A 97 18.25 1.44 6.47
N ARG A 98 17.41 1.22 7.49
CA ARG A 98 17.33 -0.03 8.26
C ARG A 98 16.32 -1.02 7.69
N LEU A 99 15.37 -0.54 6.89
CA LEU A 99 14.26 -1.35 6.34
C LEU A 99 14.73 -2.51 5.45
N GLY A 100 15.92 -2.41 4.85
CA GLY A 100 16.44 -3.42 3.92
C GLY A 100 16.30 -3.00 2.45
N ARG A 101 16.27 -3.98 1.53
CA ARG A 101 16.36 -3.71 0.07
C ARG A 101 15.05 -3.15 -0.48
N HIS A 102 15.02 -1.83 -0.68
CA HIS A 102 13.90 -1.11 -1.26
C HIS A 102 14.36 -0.07 -2.30
N ARG A 103 13.43 0.38 -3.13
CA ARG A 103 13.60 1.56 -4.00
C ARG A 103 12.54 2.59 -3.65
N ARG A 104 12.92 3.86 -3.58
CA ARG A 104 12.00 4.97 -3.34
C ARG A 104 11.42 5.52 -4.64
N GLY A 105 10.10 5.70 -4.68
CA GLY A 105 9.38 6.48 -5.70
C GLY A 105 8.95 7.84 -5.15
N ALA A 106 8.11 8.55 -5.91
CA ALA A 106 7.63 9.89 -5.51
C ALA A 106 6.74 9.86 -4.27
N GLY A 107 5.91 8.82 -4.12
CA GLY A 107 4.98 8.68 -2.98
C GLY A 107 4.86 7.25 -2.45
N CYS A 108 5.76 6.36 -2.85
CA CYS A 108 5.73 4.96 -2.46
C CYS A 108 7.13 4.35 -2.36
N LEU A 109 7.21 3.20 -1.69
CA LEU A 109 8.36 2.32 -1.70
C LEU A 109 8.08 1.13 -2.61
N TYR A 110 9.11 0.66 -3.31
CA TYR A 110 9.07 -0.58 -4.08
C TYR A 110 9.94 -1.63 -3.41
N VAL A 111 9.34 -2.79 -3.15
CA VAL A 111 10.00 -3.95 -2.56
C VAL A 111 9.78 -5.16 -3.44
N THR A 112 10.85 -5.79 -3.92
CA THR A 112 10.74 -6.99 -4.77
C THR A 112 10.25 -8.21 -4.00
N SER A 113 10.65 -8.34 -2.72
CA SER A 113 10.14 -9.35 -1.79
C SER A 113 10.37 -8.93 -0.34
N LEU A 114 9.46 -9.32 0.56
CA LEU A 114 9.62 -9.12 2.00
C LEU A 114 10.78 -9.91 2.60
N ALA A 115 11.32 -10.92 1.91
CA ALA A 115 12.52 -11.63 2.37
C ALA A 115 13.76 -10.72 2.50
N GLY A 116 13.76 -9.57 1.81
CA GLY A 116 14.82 -8.57 1.92
C GLY A 116 14.46 -7.38 2.81
N ILE A 117 13.39 -7.47 3.59
CA ILE A 117 12.84 -6.39 4.42
C ILE A 117 12.84 -6.80 5.89
N ASP A 118 13.25 -5.88 6.74
CA ASP A 118 13.06 -5.97 8.19
C ASP A 118 11.66 -5.46 8.53
N LEU A 119 10.78 -6.33 9.05
CA LEU A 119 9.38 -6.01 9.34
C LEU A 119 9.20 -5.29 10.69
N ASP A 120 10.24 -5.21 11.52
CA ASP A 120 10.22 -4.53 12.82
C ASP A 120 10.66 -3.05 12.73
N VAL A 121 11.03 -2.60 11.53
CA VAL A 121 11.43 -1.21 11.21
C VAL A 121 10.26 -0.40 10.67
#